data_AF-A0A3B1AP76-F1
#
_entry.id   AF-A0A3B1AP76-F1
#
_cell.length_a   1.000
_cell.length_b   1.000
_cell.length_c   1.000
_cell.angle_alpha   90.00
_cell.angle_beta   90.00
_cell.angle_gamma   90.00
#
_symmetry.space_group_name_H-M   'P 1'
#
loop_
_entity.id
_entity.type
_entity.pdbx_description
1 polymer ?
#
loop_
_entity_poly.entity_id
_entity_poly.type
_entity_poly.pdbx_seq_one_letter_code
_entity_poly.pdbx_strand_id
1 'polypeptide(L)'
;MTHLLTAFERILLTLWVGGLWITGYLVVPALFASLDDRMLAGDLAGSVFNLMSWVGLACGGLLLAGVLLRERSQCFKAWRLWVLAVMLSIVAIGLFALQPQMLALKAQGIGPGSVQAIAFGRIHGISTALFLLNSILGLLLVGMGIRAPR
;
A
#
# COMPACT_ATOMS: atom_id res chain seq x y z
N MET A 1 19.47 -13.03 -19.38
CA MET A 1 18.60 -13.30 -18.22
C MET A 1 18.48 -12.10 -17.26
N THR A 2 19.57 -11.39 -16.97
CA THR A 2 19.59 -10.20 -16.07
C THR A 2 18.73 -9.03 -16.55
N HIS A 3 18.68 -8.75 -17.87
CA HIS A 3 17.85 -7.67 -18.43
C HIS A 3 16.34 -7.91 -18.33
N LEU A 4 15.90 -9.18 -18.44
CA LEU A 4 14.48 -9.54 -18.31
C LEU A 4 14.01 -9.37 -16.85
N LEU A 5 14.85 -9.76 -15.89
CA LEU A 5 14.57 -9.57 -14.47
C LEU A 5 14.48 -8.09 -14.09
N THR A 6 15.40 -7.25 -14.58
CA THR A 6 15.33 -5.80 -14.29
C THR A 6 14.13 -5.13 -14.96
N ALA A 7 13.75 -5.54 -16.17
CA ALA A 7 12.52 -5.07 -16.81
C ALA A 7 11.28 -5.48 -16.00
N PHE A 8 11.22 -6.73 -15.54
CA PHE A 8 10.13 -7.23 -14.71
C PHE A 8 10.01 -6.46 -13.39
N GLU A 9 11.10 -6.25 -12.66
CA GLU A 9 11.08 -5.46 -11.43
C GLU A 9 10.60 -4.01 -11.66
N ARG A 10 10.95 -3.38 -12.80
CA ARG A 10 10.45 -2.04 -13.16
C ARG A 10 8.95 -2.03 -13.42
N ILE A 11 8.44 -3.06 -14.08
CA ILE A 11 6.99 -3.20 -14.34
C ILE A 11 6.25 -3.36 -13.02
N LEU A 12 6.73 -4.21 -12.11
CA LEU A 12 6.13 -4.39 -10.79
C LEU A 12 6.15 -3.10 -9.95
N LEU A 13 7.26 -2.36 -9.95
CA LEU A 13 7.35 -1.07 -9.28
C LEU A 13 6.39 -0.04 -9.89
N THR A 14 6.29 -0.01 -11.23
CA THR A 14 5.36 0.90 -11.92
C THR A 14 3.92 0.61 -11.54
N LEU A 15 3.53 -0.67 -11.57
CA LEU A 15 2.19 -1.12 -11.21
C LEU A 15 1.87 -0.80 -9.75
N TRP A 16 2.76 -1.17 -8.82
CA TRP A 16 2.50 -1.01 -7.40
C TRP A 16 2.58 0.45 -6.97
N VAL A 17 3.69 1.13 -7.24
CA VAL A 17 3.91 2.51 -6.80
C VAL A 17 2.94 3.44 -7.53
N GLY A 18 2.79 3.30 -8.85
CA GLY A 18 1.77 4.06 -9.59
C GLY A 18 0.36 3.82 -9.06
N GLY A 19 0.02 2.56 -8.76
CA GLY A 19 -1.27 2.19 -8.16
C GLY A 19 -1.51 2.81 -6.79
N LEU A 20 -0.50 2.89 -5.92
CA LEU A 20 -0.60 3.60 -4.63
C LEU A 20 -0.96 5.08 -4.85
N TRP A 21 -0.23 5.76 -5.74
CA TRP A 21 -0.46 7.19 -5.97
C TRP A 21 -1.84 7.47 -6.60
N ILE A 22 -2.23 6.66 -7.59
CA ILE A 22 -3.56 6.78 -8.21
C ILE A 22 -4.67 6.48 -7.21
N THR A 23 -4.54 5.43 -6.41
CA THR A 23 -5.57 5.03 -5.44
C THR A 23 -5.79 6.12 -4.39
N GLY A 24 -4.73 6.53 -3.68
CA GLY A 24 -4.85 7.41 -2.52
C GLY A 24 -5.05 8.88 -2.84
N TYR A 25 -4.53 9.37 -3.97
CA TYR A 25 -4.48 10.81 -4.27
C TYR A 25 -5.31 11.22 -5.48
N LEU A 26 -5.89 10.27 -6.22
CA LEU A 26 -6.75 10.55 -7.35
C LEU A 26 -8.12 9.89 -7.20
N VAL A 27 -8.17 8.54 -7.13
CA VAL A 27 -9.43 7.79 -7.12
C VAL A 27 -10.24 8.09 -5.87
N VAL A 28 -9.64 7.97 -4.68
CA VAL A 28 -10.36 8.19 -3.42
C VAL A 28 -10.89 9.62 -3.29
N PRO A 29 -10.09 10.69 -3.51
CA PRO A 29 -10.62 12.05 -3.54
C PRO A 29 -11.73 12.26 -4.56
N ALA A 30 -11.60 11.69 -5.77
CA ALA A 30 -12.63 11.80 -6.80
C ALA A 30 -13.96 11.14 -6.38
N LEU A 31 -13.92 10.00 -5.70
CA LEU A 31 -15.12 9.34 -5.17
C LEU A 31 -15.85 10.23 -4.15
N PHE A 32 -15.12 10.82 -3.20
CA PHE A 32 -15.71 11.71 -2.19
C PHE A 32 -16.18 13.06 -2.75
N ALA A 33 -15.61 13.50 -3.87
CA ALA A 33 -16.03 14.73 -4.54
C ALA A 33 -17.25 14.53 -5.46
N SER A 34 -17.44 13.31 -5.99
CA SER A 34 -18.44 13.04 -7.04
C SER A 34 -19.72 12.38 -6.51
N LEU A 35 -19.69 11.79 -5.31
CA LEU A 35 -20.83 11.09 -4.73
C LEU A 35 -21.42 11.89 -3.56
N ASP A 36 -22.74 12.13 -3.62
CA ASP A 36 -23.48 12.76 -2.52
C ASP A 36 -23.54 11.86 -1.27
N ASP A 37 -23.62 10.55 -1.50
CA ASP A 37 -23.58 9.55 -0.43
C ASP A 37 -22.14 9.26 0.01
N ARG A 38 -21.75 9.88 1.13
CA ARG A 38 -20.44 9.69 1.76
C ARG A 38 -20.20 8.26 2.25
N MET A 39 -21.24 7.52 2.63
CA MET A 39 -21.09 6.13 3.04
C MET A 39 -20.72 5.27 1.84
N LEU A 40 -21.44 5.44 0.73
CA LEU A 40 -21.12 4.77 -0.54
C LEU A 40 -19.70 5.09 -1.02
N ALA A 41 -19.29 6.37 -0.98
CA ALA A 41 -17.93 6.77 -1.32
C ALA A 41 -16.88 6.07 -0.44
N GLY A 42 -17.14 6.00 0.87
CA GLY A 42 -16.25 5.33 1.83
C GLY A 42 -16.17 3.81 1.65
N ASP A 43 -17.24 3.17 1.17
CA ASP A 43 -17.26 1.72 0.90
C ASP A 43 -16.53 1.39 -0.40
N LEU A 44 -16.75 2.18 -1.46
CA LEU A 44 -16.00 2.05 -2.71
C LEU A 44 -14.51 2.34 -2.50
N ALA A 45 -14.16 3.40 -1.75
CA ALA A 45 -12.78 3.67 -1.38
C ALA A 45 -12.13 2.49 -0.65
N GLY A 46 -12.85 1.90 0.31
CA GLY A 46 -12.40 0.69 1.01
C GLY A 46 -12.14 -0.49 0.07
N SER A 47 -13.02 -0.72 -0.91
CA SER A 47 -12.86 -1.76 -1.92
C SER A 47 -11.61 -1.55 -2.80
N VAL A 48 -11.40 -0.32 -3.28
CA VAL A 48 -10.20 0.02 -4.08
C VAL A 48 -8.92 -0.18 -3.27
N PHE A 49 -8.88 0.25 -2.00
CA PHE A 49 -7.72 0.01 -1.12
C PHE A 49 -7.48 -1.48 -0.84
N ASN A 50 -8.55 -2.28 -0.71
CA ASN A 50 -8.43 -3.73 -0.51
C ASN A 50 -7.79 -4.41 -1.73
N LEU A 51 -8.30 -4.12 -2.93
CA LEU A 51 -7.73 -4.62 -4.19
C LEU A 51 -6.27 -4.19 -4.35
N MET A 52 -5.97 -2.91 -4.09
CA MET A 52 -4.62 -2.39 -4.21
C MET A 52 -3.66 -3.00 -3.17
N SER A 53 -4.17 -3.39 -1.99
CA SER A 53 -3.39 -4.11 -0.98
C SER A 53 -2.98 -5.50 -1.48
N TRP A 54 -3.88 -6.25 -2.12
CA TRP A 54 -3.53 -7.53 -2.73
C TRP A 54 -2.54 -7.39 -3.89
N VAL A 55 -2.73 -6.39 -4.77
CA VAL A 55 -1.76 -6.06 -5.82
C VAL A 55 -0.40 -5.72 -5.20
N GLY A 56 -0.38 -4.97 -4.10
CA GLY A 56 0.83 -4.61 -3.37
C GLY A 56 1.54 -5.80 -2.75
N LEU A 57 0.81 -6.73 -2.12
CA LEU A 57 1.39 -7.96 -1.59
C LEU A 57 1.99 -8.84 -2.70
N ALA A 58 1.29 -8.98 -3.83
CA ALA A 58 1.80 -9.73 -4.97
C ALA A 58 3.06 -9.09 -5.57
N CYS A 59 3.01 -7.79 -5.88
CA CYS A 59 4.15 -7.08 -6.47
C CYS A 59 5.34 -7.02 -5.51
N GLY A 60 5.11 -6.64 -4.26
CA GLY A 60 6.15 -6.55 -3.24
C GLY A 60 6.76 -7.91 -2.91
N GLY A 61 5.96 -8.98 -2.85
CA GLY A 61 6.45 -10.34 -2.64
C GLY A 61 7.38 -10.80 -3.77
N LEU A 62 6.99 -10.57 -5.03
CA LEU A 62 7.81 -10.87 -6.20
C LEU A 62 9.11 -10.06 -6.24
N LEU A 63 9.05 -8.76 -5.90
CA LEU A 63 10.22 -7.90 -5.78
C LEU A 63 11.17 -8.38 -4.67
N LEU A 64 10.63 -8.72 -3.51
CA LEU A 64 11.41 -9.22 -2.37
C LEU A 64 12.09 -10.55 -2.71
N ALA A 65 11.37 -11.46 -3.35
CA ALA A 65 11.93 -12.72 -3.86
C ALA A 65 13.07 -12.47 -4.86
N GLY A 66 12.89 -11.51 -5.78
CA GLY A 66 13.95 -11.09 -6.72
C GLY A 66 15.23 -10.64 -6.02
N VAL A 67 15.13 -9.85 -4.94
CA VAL A 67 16.29 -9.42 -4.14
C VAL A 67 16.96 -10.61 -3.45
N LEU A 68 16.18 -11.49 -2.81
CA LEU A 68 16.70 -12.68 -2.12
C LEU A 68 17.43 -13.65 -3.06
N LEU A 69 16.90 -13.85 -4.27
CA LEU A 69 17.49 -14.74 -5.27
C LEU A 69 18.80 -14.18 -5.85
N ARG A 70 18.91 -12.85 -6.01
CA ARG A 70 20.11 -12.20 -6.59
C ARG A 70 21.24 -12.04 -5.58
N GLU A 71 20.92 -11.65 -4.34
CA GLU A 71 21.91 -11.18 -3.39
C GLU A 71 22.38 -12.26 -2.40
N ARG A 72 21.83 -13.49 -2.45
CA ARG A 72 22.20 -14.68 -1.65
C ARG A 72 22.86 -14.38 -0.29
N SER A 73 24.18 -14.22 -0.22
CA SER A 73 24.96 -13.99 1.02
C SER A 73 25.09 -12.53 1.47
N GLN A 74 24.78 -11.56 0.62
CA GLN A 74 24.82 -10.12 0.90
C GLN A 74 23.42 -9.48 1.01
N CYS A 75 22.34 -10.27 0.90
CA CYS A 75 20.96 -9.76 0.88
C CYS A 75 20.60 -8.90 2.10
N PHE A 76 21.10 -9.23 3.29
CA PHE A 76 20.84 -8.45 4.51
C PHE A 76 21.53 -7.07 4.52
N LYS A 77 22.53 -6.85 3.65
CA LYS A 77 23.15 -5.54 3.42
C LYS A 77 22.38 -4.73 2.36
N ALA A 78 21.50 -5.36 1.59
CA ALA A 78 20.73 -4.69 0.56
C ALA A 78 19.61 -3.87 1.20
N TRP A 79 19.76 -2.56 1.26
CA TRP A 79 18.75 -1.63 1.78
C TRP A 79 17.36 -1.83 1.15
N ARG A 80 17.30 -2.24 -0.13
CA ARG A 80 16.06 -2.56 -0.86
C ARG A 80 15.24 -3.68 -0.19
N LEU A 81 15.91 -4.68 0.37
CA LEU A 81 15.26 -5.79 1.08
C LEU A 81 14.45 -5.27 2.26
N TRP A 82 15.07 -4.42 3.08
CA TRP A 82 14.45 -3.86 4.27
C TRP A 82 13.32 -2.89 3.94
N VAL A 83 13.49 -2.04 2.92
CA VAL A 83 12.41 -1.16 2.46
C VAL A 83 11.21 -1.96 1.96
N LEU A 84 11.42 -2.98 1.12
CA LEU A 84 10.34 -3.85 0.64
C LEU A 84 9.66 -4.61 1.80
N ALA A 85 10.44 -5.12 2.76
CA ALA A 85 9.91 -5.80 3.93
C ALA A 85 9.03 -4.89 4.80
N VAL A 86 9.47 -3.64 5.03
CA VAL A 86 8.69 -2.63 5.76
C VAL A 86 7.41 -2.29 4.99
N MET A 87 7.50 -2.04 3.68
CA MET A 87 6.33 -1.75 2.85
C MET A 87 5.31 -2.88 2.86
N LEU A 88 5.76 -4.13 2.70
CA LEU A 88 4.88 -5.31 2.79
C LEU A 88 4.25 -5.46 4.17
N SER A 89 5.00 -5.18 5.24
CA SER A 89 4.47 -5.20 6.60
C SER A 89 3.38 -4.15 6.79
N ILE A 90 3.57 -2.93 6.26
CA ILE A 90 2.55 -1.88 6.28
C ILE A 90 1.29 -2.33 5.54
N VAL A 91 1.42 -2.92 4.33
CA VAL A 91 0.29 -3.43 3.57
C VAL A 91 -0.43 -4.55 4.33
N ALA A 92 0.30 -5.49 4.93
CA ALA A 92 -0.28 -6.58 5.70
C ALA A 92 -1.02 -6.08 6.94
N ILE A 93 -0.45 -5.13 7.70
CA ILE A 93 -1.12 -4.49 8.84
C ILE A 93 -2.39 -3.78 8.38
N GLY A 94 -2.32 -3.03 7.28
CA GLY A 94 -3.48 -2.36 6.69
C GLY A 94 -4.60 -3.33 6.34
N LEU A 95 -4.26 -4.41 5.62
CA LEU A 95 -5.22 -5.38 5.09
C LEU A 95 -5.81 -6.29 6.17
N PHE A 96 -4.99 -6.82 7.08
CA PHE A 96 -5.40 -7.85 8.03
C PHE A 96 -5.77 -7.30 9.42
N ALA A 97 -5.36 -6.08 9.77
CA ALA A 97 -5.69 -5.48 11.06
C ALA A 97 -6.57 -4.24 10.93
N LEU A 98 -6.15 -3.23 10.16
CA LEU A 98 -6.83 -1.92 10.15
C LEU A 98 -8.15 -1.95 9.39
N GLN A 99 -8.18 -2.57 8.19
CA GLN A 99 -9.40 -2.70 7.39
C GLN A 99 -10.52 -3.47 8.13
N PRO A 100 -10.27 -4.65 8.72
CA PRO A 100 -11.29 -5.37 9.48
C PRO A 100 -11.83 -4.58 10.68
N GLN A 101 -10.96 -3.85 11.39
CA GLN A 101 -11.41 -3.00 12.52
C GLN A 101 -12.32 -1.87 12.05
N MET A 102 -11.99 -1.18 10.94
CA MET A 102 -12.83 -0.14 10.37
C MET A 102 -14.18 -0.69 9.90
N LEU A 103 -14.19 -1.87 9.26
CA LEU A 103 -15.42 -2.57 8.85
C LEU A 103 -16.30 -2.93 10.05
N ALA A 104 -15.70 -3.46 11.12
CA ALA A 104 -16.42 -3.79 12.35
C ALA A 104 -17.06 -2.55 13.00
N LEU A 105 -16.36 -1.41 13.00
CA LEU A 105 -16.92 -0.15 13.50
C LEU A 105 -18.06 0.36 12.62
N LYS A 106 -17.94 0.27 11.29
CA LYS A 106 -19.03 0.62 10.36
C LYS A 106 -20.28 -0.24 10.59
N ALA A 107 -20.11 -1.55 10.80
CA ALA A 107 -21.20 -2.49 11.03
C ALA A 107 -21.99 -2.22 12.33
N GLN A 108 -21.37 -1.56 13.31
CA GLN A 108 -22.04 -1.13 14.55
C GLN A 108 -22.86 0.16 14.38
N GLY A 109 -22.75 0.84 13.23
CA GLY A 109 -23.35 2.14 12.99
C GLY A 109 -22.50 3.28 13.56
N ILE A 110 -22.17 4.26 12.71
CA ILE A 110 -21.37 5.42 13.10
C ILE A 110 -22.26 6.67 13.12
N GLY A 111 -22.71 7.07 14.31
CA GLY A 111 -23.45 8.31 14.52
C GLY A 111 -22.52 9.51 14.78
N PRO A 112 -22.93 10.76 14.48
CA PRO A 112 -22.16 11.96 14.80
C PRO A 112 -21.80 12.02 16.29
N GLY A 113 -20.53 12.24 16.62
CA GLY A 113 -20.06 12.34 18.01
C GLY A 113 -20.01 11.02 18.79
N SER A 114 -20.35 9.90 18.17
CA SER A 114 -20.32 8.58 18.82
C SER A 114 -18.90 8.11 19.14
N VAL A 115 -18.78 7.18 20.11
CA VAL A 115 -17.50 6.50 20.43
C VAL A 115 -16.94 5.79 19.20
N GLN A 116 -17.82 5.21 18.37
CA GLN A 116 -17.47 4.55 17.12
C GLN A 116 -16.89 5.54 16.10
N ALA A 117 -17.44 6.75 16.00
CA ALA A 117 -16.92 7.80 15.12
C ALA A 117 -15.50 8.22 15.51
N ILE A 118 -15.24 8.39 16.82
CA ILE A 118 -13.91 8.74 17.34
C ILE A 118 -12.91 7.61 17.07
N ALA A 119 -13.30 6.36 17.36
CA ALA A 119 -12.47 5.19 17.12
C ALA A 119 -12.16 5.01 15.62
N PHE A 120 -13.16 5.19 14.76
CA PHE A 120 -13.00 5.12 13.31
C PHE A 120 -12.04 6.20 12.82
N GLY A 121 -12.22 7.46 13.26
CA GLY A 121 -11.33 8.57 12.89
C GLY A 121 -9.87 8.31 13.29
N ARG A 122 -9.64 7.73 14.47
CA ARG A 122 -8.29 7.35 14.91
C ARG A 122 -7.65 6.27 14.02
N ILE A 123 -8.38 5.18 13.75
CA ILE A 123 -7.86 4.08 12.92
C ILE A 123 -7.66 4.55 11.47
N HIS A 124 -8.57 5.37 10.95
CA HIS A 124 -8.46 5.97 9.63
C HIS A 124 -7.24 6.89 9.52
N GLY A 125 -6.99 7.72 10.55
CA GLY A 125 -5.79 8.57 10.62
C GLY A 125 -4.49 7.77 10.62
N ILE A 126 -4.41 6.70 11.43
CA ILE A 126 -3.26 5.78 11.44
C ILE A 126 -3.07 5.14 10.07
N SER A 127 -4.16 4.65 9.46
CA SER A 127 -4.13 4.03 8.12
C SER A 127 -3.62 5.01 7.07
N THR A 128 -4.04 6.28 7.14
CA THR A 128 -3.61 7.36 6.23
C THR A 128 -2.12 7.64 6.36
N ALA A 129 -1.61 7.74 7.59
CA ALA A 129 -0.18 7.97 7.84
C ALA A 129 0.68 6.81 7.33
N LEU A 130 0.26 5.57 7.58
CA LEU A 130 0.93 4.37 7.07
C LEU A 130 0.89 4.30 5.54
N PHE A 131 -0.25 4.64 4.92
CA PHE A 131 -0.37 4.68 3.47
C PHE A 131 0.56 5.73 2.83
N LEU A 132 0.65 6.92 3.42
CA LEU A 132 1.57 7.98 2.98
C LEU A 132 3.03 7.51 3.10
N LEU A 133 3.40 6.95 4.25
CA LEU A 133 4.73 6.39 4.45
C LEU A 133 5.06 5.33 3.39
N ASN A 134 4.14 4.40 3.14
CA ASN A 134 4.30 3.36 2.13
C ASN A 134 4.46 3.95 0.71
N SER A 135 3.71 5.01 0.40
CA SER A 135 3.79 5.71 -0.89
C SER A 135 5.14 6.41 -1.10
N ILE A 136 5.67 7.05 -0.05
CA ILE A 136 6.99 7.70 -0.05
C ILE A 136 8.11 6.65 -0.20
N LEU A 137 8.03 5.53 0.53
CA LEU A 137 8.99 4.42 0.38
C LEU A 137 8.95 3.82 -1.03
N GLY A 138 7.76 3.73 -1.64
CA GLY A 138 7.59 3.33 -3.03
C GLY A 138 8.30 4.28 -4.00
N LEU A 139 8.12 5.60 -3.85
CA LEU A 139 8.85 6.59 -4.65
C LEU A 139 10.36 6.51 -4.44
N LEU A 140 10.81 6.26 -3.21
CA LEU A 140 12.23 6.09 -2.90
C LEU A 140 12.83 4.92 -3.71
N LEU A 141 12.12 3.79 -3.80
CA LEU A 141 12.53 2.64 -4.61
C LEU A 141 12.57 2.95 -6.10
N VAL A 142 11.60 3.72 -6.60
CA VAL A 142 11.57 4.15 -8.01
C VAL A 142 12.71 5.11 -8.32
N GLY A 143 12.92 6.13 -7.47
CA GLY A 143 13.88 7.21 -7.70
C GLY A 143 15.34 6.79 -7.53
N MET A 144 15.66 5.93 -6.55
CA MET A 144 17.04 5.45 -6.34
C MET A 144 17.46 4.37 -7.35
N GLY A 145 16.51 3.87 -8.15
CA GLY A 145 16.75 2.94 -9.23
C GLY A 145 17.07 1.51 -8.77
N ILE A 146 16.74 0.58 -9.66
CA ILE A 146 17.21 -0.81 -9.61
C ILE A 146 18.64 -0.80 -10.13
N ARG A 147 19.64 -0.56 -9.26
CA ARG A 147 21.04 -0.52 -9.69
C ARG A 147 21.39 -1.79 -10.47
N ALA A 148 21.88 -1.63 -11.70
CA ALA A 148 22.66 -2.67 -12.34
C ALA A 148 23.93 -2.86 -11.51
N PRO A 149 24.28 -4.10 -11.10
CA PRO A 149 25.60 -4.35 -10.53
C PRO A 149 26.64 -3.95 -11.59
N ARG A 150 27.63 -3.15 -11.19
CA ARG A 150 28.83 -2.92 -11.97
C ARG A 150 29.66 -4.19 -12.02
#